data_AF-A0A1V8RTC8-F1
#
_entry.id   AF-A0A1V8RTC8-F1
#
_cell.length_a   1.000
_cell.length_b   1.000
_cell.length_c   1.000
_cell.angle_alpha   90.00
_cell.angle_beta   90.00
_cell.angle_gamma   90.00
#
_symmetry.space_group_name_H-M   'P 1'
#
loop_
_entity.id
_entity.type
_entity.pdbx_description
1 polymer ?
#
loop_
_entity_poly.entity_id
_entity_poly.type
_entity_poly.pdbx_seq_one_letter_code
_entity_poly.pdbx_strand_id
1 'polypeptide(L)'
;MKFASWAARSVITILGVLAATMLAAGAAPSDVSSSGTGFFVNAQGWIVTNAHVVEGCTSISVPRLGTGTDLAIDKQNDLAAFKLYDGAGKPHLPLRRSQPRLGEDIAAYGFPLNGLLSDSIKVTTGNINSLVGMDNDTRYLQVSTPLQPGNSGGPVVDQWGSIVGVSTAVLGSKFTDATGIAAQNVNFAIRSNVVELFLQSRNIQFDTADPAHDDKPLSTADLSDKAVPAVVQVLCHGAPATVADTETPTKPTMSSTMPRPSFRSFTPANSYDVMGFDYATLKNVSEVECENACQGDLSCKATTYNRKAHFCFLKSDAKILVRNVDAVASVQSNLTGSLIFSTFVIRSGRDMAGGDYSRIRNTNFIACYAACEVDYQCRAFAYVRKKNECWLKNQIGYVSTKSGVDLGLK
;
A
#
# COMPACT_ATOMS: atom_id res chain seq x y z
N MET A 1 -59.12 46.38 -44.54
CA MET A 1 -59.07 45.69 -43.24
C MET A 1 -57.81 46.12 -42.50
N LYS A 2 -57.95 46.69 -41.29
CA LYS A 2 -57.13 46.46 -40.07
C LYS A 2 -55.60 46.65 -40.20
N PHE A 3 -54.87 47.47 -39.46
CA PHE A 3 -55.07 48.27 -38.25
C PHE A 3 -53.98 49.36 -38.24
N ALA A 4 -54.29 50.51 -37.63
CA ALA A 4 -53.35 51.58 -37.30
C ALA A 4 -52.67 51.33 -35.95
N SER A 5 -51.43 51.80 -35.79
CA SER A 5 -50.96 52.70 -34.69
C SER A 5 -49.43 52.56 -34.56
N TRP A 6 -48.64 53.58 -34.91
CA TRP A 6 -48.26 54.80 -34.18
C TRP A 6 -47.06 54.63 -33.25
N ALA A 7 -46.14 55.58 -33.43
CA ALA A 7 -44.84 55.72 -32.81
C ALA A 7 -44.93 56.18 -31.35
N ALA A 8 -43.87 55.96 -30.57
CA ALA A 8 -43.18 57.04 -29.86
C ALA A 8 -41.91 56.53 -29.16
N ARG A 9 -40.98 57.46 -29.04
CA ARG A 9 -39.58 57.32 -28.63
C ARG A 9 -39.40 57.25 -27.12
N SER A 10 -38.38 56.48 -26.73
CA SER A 10 -37.37 56.74 -25.69
C SER A 10 -37.82 57.21 -24.29
N VAL A 11 -37.63 56.33 -23.29
CA VAL A 11 -37.20 56.72 -21.94
C VAL A 11 -36.06 55.80 -21.50
N ILE A 12 -34.95 56.46 -21.15
CA ILE A 12 -33.72 55.89 -20.59
C ILE A 12 -34.03 55.33 -19.21
N THR A 13 -33.72 54.05 -18.98
CA THR A 13 -33.72 53.48 -17.63
C THR A 13 -32.30 53.04 -17.30
N ILE A 14 -31.63 53.81 -16.44
CA ILE A 14 -30.36 53.46 -15.81
C ILE A 14 -30.70 52.55 -14.63
N LEU A 15 -30.35 51.27 -14.71
CA LEU A 15 -30.24 50.41 -13.52
C LEU A 15 -28.88 49.73 -13.52
N GLY A 16 -28.22 49.84 -12.37
CA GLY A 16 -26.79 49.65 -12.17
C GLY A 16 -26.28 48.25 -12.48
N VAL A 17 -25.03 48.24 -12.96
CA VAL A 17 -24.18 47.07 -13.08
C VAL A 17 -23.82 46.58 -11.67
N LEU A 18 -24.38 45.46 -11.26
CA LEU A 18 -23.86 44.64 -10.16
C LEU A 18 -23.30 43.36 -10.79
N ALA A 19 -22.04 43.43 -11.22
CA ALA A 19 -21.27 42.26 -11.58
C ALA A 19 -20.93 41.49 -10.30
N ALA A 20 -21.72 40.47 -9.99
CA ALA A 20 -21.34 39.48 -9.00
C ALA A 20 -20.27 38.57 -9.61
N THR A 21 -19.01 38.91 -9.42
CA THR A 21 -17.90 37.98 -9.64
C THR A 21 -18.00 36.89 -8.57
N MET A 22 -18.60 35.76 -8.92
CA MET A 22 -18.41 34.52 -8.16
C MET A 22 -16.94 34.15 -8.28
N LEU A 23 -16.18 34.37 -7.21
CA LEU A 23 -14.92 33.69 -6.97
C LEU A 23 -15.25 32.20 -6.85
N ALA A 24 -15.05 31.45 -7.92
CA ALA A 24 -14.86 30.01 -7.82
C ALA A 24 -13.61 29.81 -6.96
N ALA A 25 -13.81 29.50 -5.68
CA ALA A 25 -12.76 29.00 -4.82
C ALA A 25 -12.24 27.71 -5.48
N GLY A 26 -11.07 27.80 -6.12
CA GLY A 26 -10.33 26.62 -6.52
C GLY A 26 -10.04 25.84 -5.25
N ALA A 27 -10.69 24.68 -5.10
CA ALA A 27 -10.31 23.72 -4.08
C ALA A 27 -8.84 23.39 -4.32
N ALA A 28 -7.99 23.61 -3.31
CA ALA A 28 -6.63 23.10 -3.32
C ALA A 28 -6.68 21.58 -3.57
N PRO A 29 -5.74 21.01 -4.34
CA PRO A 29 -5.69 19.57 -4.54
C PRO A 29 -5.57 18.92 -3.16
N SER A 30 -6.58 18.13 -2.78
CA SER A 30 -6.57 17.36 -1.55
C SER A 30 -5.49 16.29 -1.64
N ASP A 31 -4.51 16.32 -0.74
CA ASP A 31 -3.42 15.35 -0.69
C ASP A 31 -3.95 13.92 -0.63
N VAL A 32 -3.36 13.03 -1.44
CA VAL A 32 -3.69 11.60 -1.44
C VAL A 32 -3.17 11.01 -0.13
N SER A 33 -4.07 10.59 0.75
CA SER A 33 -3.75 10.03 2.07
C SER A 33 -3.52 8.52 2.02
N SER A 34 -4.12 7.83 1.05
CA SER A 34 -3.97 6.38 0.83
C SER A 34 -4.26 6.03 -0.62
N SER A 35 -3.74 4.89 -1.09
CA SER A 35 -4.03 4.36 -2.42
C SER A 35 -4.14 2.84 -2.40
N GLY A 36 -4.97 2.31 -3.31
CA GLY A 36 -5.15 0.88 -3.48
C GLY A 36 -5.68 0.56 -4.88
N THR A 37 -6.23 -0.64 -5.01
CA THR A 37 -6.85 -1.12 -6.23
C THR A 37 -8.34 -1.31 -6.01
N GLY A 38 -9.13 -1.14 -7.07
CA GLY A 38 -10.51 -1.59 -7.13
C GLY A 38 -10.83 -2.17 -8.51
N PHE A 39 -12.02 -2.73 -8.66
CA PHE A 39 -12.48 -3.26 -9.94
C PHE A 39 -13.98 -3.08 -10.13
N PHE A 40 -14.41 -2.91 -11.37
CA PHE A 40 -15.82 -2.82 -11.73
C PHE A 40 -16.50 -4.19 -11.59
N VAL A 41 -17.68 -4.19 -10.96
CA VAL A 41 -18.53 -5.40 -10.77
C VAL A 41 -19.77 -5.41 -11.64
N ASN A 42 -20.10 -4.29 -12.28
CA ASN A 42 -21.25 -4.17 -13.18
C ASN A 42 -21.09 -3.02 -14.19
N ALA A 43 -21.99 -2.99 -15.18
CA ALA A 43 -22.03 -1.96 -16.20
C ALA A 43 -22.58 -0.60 -15.71
N GLN A 44 -23.12 -0.53 -14.49
CA GLN A 44 -23.60 0.71 -13.87
C GLN A 44 -22.48 1.53 -13.22
N GLY A 45 -21.23 1.06 -13.27
CA GLY A 45 -20.06 1.78 -12.77
C GLY A 45 -19.76 1.56 -11.29
N TRP A 46 -20.27 0.47 -10.69
CA TRP A 46 -19.93 0.11 -9.31
C TRP A 46 -18.55 -0.55 -9.24
N ILE A 47 -17.76 -0.09 -8.28
CA ILE A 47 -16.41 -0.59 -8.00
C ILE A 47 -16.39 -1.20 -6.60
N VAL A 48 -15.71 -2.34 -6.46
CA VAL A 48 -15.35 -2.93 -5.17
C VAL A 48 -13.87 -2.67 -4.87
N THR A 49 -13.56 -2.43 -3.59
CA THR A 49 -12.21 -2.32 -3.03
C THR A 49 -12.21 -2.77 -1.56
N ASN A 50 -11.11 -2.61 -0.83
CA ASN A 50 -11.08 -2.86 0.61
C ASN A 50 -11.56 -1.66 1.42
N ALA A 51 -12.14 -1.93 2.59
CA ALA A 51 -12.58 -0.87 3.51
C ALA A 51 -11.42 0.00 4.00
N HIS A 52 -10.27 -0.60 4.33
CA HIS A 52 -9.10 0.15 4.81
C HIS A 52 -8.46 1.05 3.74
N VAL A 53 -8.71 0.80 2.44
CA VAL A 53 -8.22 1.66 1.35
C VAL A 53 -8.98 2.99 1.34
N VAL A 54 -10.25 2.97 1.72
CA VAL A 54 -11.16 4.12 1.68
C VAL A 54 -11.53 4.67 3.07
N GLU A 55 -10.87 4.19 4.12
CA GLU A 55 -11.15 4.62 5.48
C GLU A 55 -10.64 6.04 5.73
N GLY A 56 -11.53 6.91 6.25
CA GLY A 56 -11.18 8.29 6.59
C GLY A 56 -11.06 9.24 5.39
N CYS A 57 -11.39 8.81 4.18
CA CYS A 57 -11.38 9.69 3.01
C CYS A 57 -12.48 10.75 3.10
N THR A 58 -12.12 12.00 2.77
CA THR A 58 -13.08 13.06 2.47
C THR A 58 -13.60 12.94 1.04
N SER A 59 -12.78 12.45 0.11
CA SER A 59 -13.23 12.05 -1.23
C SER A 59 -12.42 10.88 -1.75
N ILE A 60 -13.03 10.09 -2.64
CA ILE A 60 -12.38 8.97 -3.32
C ILE A 60 -12.30 9.36 -4.80
N SER A 61 -11.15 9.15 -5.44
CA SER A 61 -11.03 9.36 -6.88
C SER A 61 -10.40 8.17 -7.59
N VAL A 62 -10.73 8.05 -8.86
CA VAL A 62 -10.11 7.13 -9.81
C VAL A 62 -9.48 7.97 -10.90
N PRO A 63 -8.15 7.91 -11.09
CA PRO A 63 -7.46 8.71 -12.09
C PRO A 63 -8.10 8.60 -13.47
N ARG A 64 -8.38 9.76 -14.09
CA ARG A 64 -9.01 9.89 -15.42
C ARG A 64 -10.48 9.42 -15.51
N LEU A 65 -11.10 8.94 -14.43
CA LEU A 65 -12.51 8.53 -14.38
C LEU A 65 -13.35 9.32 -13.37
N GLY A 66 -12.71 10.11 -12.50
CA GLY A 66 -13.41 11.06 -11.63
C GLY A 66 -13.58 10.59 -10.19
N THR A 67 -14.56 11.18 -9.49
CA THR A 67 -14.78 11.00 -8.05
C THR A 67 -15.82 9.92 -7.78
N GLY A 68 -15.54 9.07 -6.80
CA GLY A 68 -16.48 8.07 -6.28
C GLY A 68 -17.61 8.68 -5.48
N THR A 69 -18.80 8.09 -5.64
CA THR A 69 -20.05 8.45 -4.94
C THR A 69 -20.69 7.20 -4.35
N ASP A 70 -21.78 7.34 -3.61
CA ASP A 70 -22.55 6.20 -3.06
C ASP A 70 -21.71 5.20 -2.26
N LEU A 71 -20.79 5.71 -1.42
CA LEU A 71 -19.85 4.89 -0.66
C LEU A 71 -20.58 3.99 0.35
N ALA A 72 -20.42 2.68 0.19
CA ALA A 72 -20.84 1.66 1.13
C ALA A 72 -19.62 0.96 1.72
N ILE A 73 -19.58 0.80 3.05
CA ILE A 73 -18.44 0.19 3.75
C ILE A 73 -18.95 -0.97 4.62
N ASP A 74 -18.21 -2.07 4.59
CA ASP A 74 -18.25 -3.18 5.54
C ASP A 74 -16.87 -3.35 6.16
N LYS A 75 -16.65 -2.69 7.30
CA LYS A 75 -15.39 -2.75 8.03
C LYS A 75 -15.09 -4.13 8.60
N GLN A 76 -16.13 -4.92 8.89
CA GLN A 76 -15.96 -6.25 9.51
C GLN A 76 -15.32 -7.24 8.54
N ASN A 77 -15.69 -7.14 7.26
CA ASN A 77 -15.16 -7.97 6.18
C ASN A 77 -14.10 -7.29 5.33
N ASP A 78 -13.66 -6.09 5.71
CA ASP A 78 -12.69 -5.27 4.97
C ASP A 78 -13.09 -5.04 3.49
N LEU A 79 -14.37 -4.77 3.25
CA LEU A 79 -14.91 -4.49 1.91
C LEU A 79 -15.53 -3.10 1.84
N ALA A 80 -15.37 -2.45 0.70
CA ALA A 80 -16.09 -1.24 0.37
C ALA A 80 -16.52 -1.26 -1.10
N ALA A 81 -17.60 -0.56 -1.41
CA ALA A 81 -18.04 -0.29 -2.77
C ALA A 81 -18.40 1.18 -2.93
N PHE A 82 -18.15 1.71 -4.12
CA PHE A 82 -18.55 3.05 -4.51
C PHE A 82 -18.87 3.07 -6.00
N LYS A 83 -19.60 4.10 -6.42
CA LYS A 83 -20.04 4.26 -7.81
C LYS A 83 -19.31 5.40 -8.49
N LEU A 84 -18.87 5.18 -9.73
CA LEU A 84 -18.41 6.25 -10.62
C LEU A 84 -19.50 6.60 -11.62
N TYR A 85 -19.81 7.89 -11.73
CA TYR A 85 -20.76 8.38 -12.73
C TYR A 85 -20.26 8.09 -14.16
N ASP A 86 -18.98 8.38 -14.44
CA ASP A 86 -18.33 8.09 -15.73
C ASP A 86 -17.87 6.62 -15.86
N GLY A 87 -18.29 5.76 -14.92
CA GLY A 87 -18.04 4.32 -14.92
C GLY A 87 -19.06 3.51 -15.72
N ALA A 88 -20.15 4.12 -16.20
CA ALA A 88 -21.18 3.41 -16.95
C ALA A 88 -20.64 2.80 -18.25
N GLY A 89 -20.98 1.54 -18.52
CA GLY A 89 -20.54 0.80 -19.71
C GLY A 89 -19.07 0.40 -19.73
N LYS A 90 -18.31 0.64 -18.65
CA LYS A 90 -16.95 0.11 -18.52
C LYS A 90 -16.96 -1.42 -18.42
N PRO A 91 -15.93 -2.10 -18.92
CA PRO A 91 -15.75 -3.53 -18.68
C PRO A 91 -15.76 -3.83 -17.18
N HIS A 92 -16.38 -4.95 -16.81
CA HIS A 92 -16.48 -5.42 -15.44
C HIS A 92 -16.21 -6.91 -15.37
N LEU A 93 -15.91 -7.39 -14.17
CA LEU A 93 -15.59 -8.79 -13.91
C LEU A 93 -16.74 -9.48 -13.16
N PRO A 94 -17.14 -10.69 -13.59
CA PRO A 94 -18.14 -11.46 -12.87
C PRO A 94 -17.55 -12.10 -11.61
N LEU A 95 -18.39 -12.30 -10.59
CA LEU A 95 -18.05 -13.09 -9.41
C LEU A 95 -18.23 -14.59 -9.68
N ARG A 96 -17.30 -15.41 -9.21
CA ARG A 96 -17.48 -16.87 -9.18
C ARG A 96 -18.32 -17.27 -7.98
N ARG A 97 -19.29 -18.17 -8.18
CA ARG A 97 -20.13 -18.72 -7.10
C ARG A 97 -19.68 -20.10 -6.66
N SER A 98 -19.26 -20.93 -7.61
CA SER A 98 -18.69 -22.24 -7.36
C SER A 98 -17.46 -22.13 -6.47
N GLN A 99 -17.33 -23.09 -5.54
CA GLN A 99 -16.22 -23.09 -4.62
C GLN A 99 -14.90 -23.31 -5.38
N PRO A 100 -13.88 -22.47 -5.15
CA PRO A 100 -12.57 -22.70 -5.73
C PRO A 100 -11.92 -23.97 -5.14
N ARG A 101 -11.00 -24.58 -5.89
CA ARG A 101 -10.27 -25.78 -5.48
C ARG A 101 -8.88 -25.44 -4.95
N LEU A 102 -8.34 -26.31 -4.09
CA LEU A 102 -6.93 -26.24 -3.72
C LEU A 102 -6.05 -26.47 -4.96
N GLY A 103 -4.97 -25.71 -5.07
CA GLY A 103 -4.04 -25.74 -6.20
C GLY A 103 -4.57 -25.08 -7.47
N GLU A 104 -5.78 -24.50 -7.44
CA GLU A 104 -6.33 -23.80 -8.61
C GLU A 104 -5.52 -22.54 -8.90
N ASP A 105 -5.12 -22.39 -10.16
CA ASP A 105 -4.32 -21.27 -10.65
C ASP A 105 -5.14 -19.98 -10.66
N ILE A 106 -4.48 -18.90 -10.26
CA ILE A 106 -5.09 -17.57 -10.14
C ILE A 106 -4.13 -16.48 -10.62
N ALA A 107 -4.72 -15.35 -11.00
CA ALA A 107 -4.00 -14.10 -11.23
C ALA A 107 -4.56 -13.01 -10.32
N ALA A 108 -3.69 -12.17 -9.77
CA ALA A 108 -4.05 -10.97 -9.04
C ALA A 108 -3.63 -9.73 -9.83
N TYR A 109 -4.51 -8.72 -9.82
CA TYR A 109 -4.33 -7.49 -10.57
C TYR A 109 -4.34 -6.30 -9.60
N GLY A 110 -3.38 -5.39 -9.75
CA GLY A 110 -3.38 -4.19 -8.93
C GLY A 110 -2.34 -3.15 -9.28
N PHE A 111 -2.32 -2.08 -8.49
CA PHE A 111 -1.45 -0.92 -8.64
C PHE A 111 -0.47 -0.84 -7.44
N PRO A 112 0.47 -1.78 -7.30
CA PRO A 112 1.43 -1.73 -6.21
C PRO A 112 2.35 -0.51 -6.38
N LEU A 113 2.62 0.20 -5.28
CA LEU A 113 3.67 1.23 -5.22
C LEU A 113 3.52 2.35 -6.27
N ASN A 114 2.31 2.91 -6.42
CA ASN A 114 2.08 4.04 -7.32
C ASN A 114 2.98 5.23 -6.95
N GLY A 115 3.59 5.86 -7.95
CA GLY A 115 4.58 6.94 -7.76
C GLY A 115 6.02 6.48 -7.48
N LEU A 116 6.30 5.20 -7.21
CA LEU A 116 7.66 4.67 -7.00
C LEU A 116 8.19 3.78 -8.14
N LEU A 117 7.32 3.02 -8.82
CA LEU A 117 7.73 2.07 -9.87
C LEU A 117 7.16 2.44 -11.25
N SER A 118 5.84 2.57 -11.38
CA SER A 118 5.10 3.00 -12.57
C SER A 118 3.59 2.98 -12.28
N ASP A 119 2.84 3.94 -12.82
CA ASP A 119 1.37 4.04 -12.71
C ASP A 119 0.61 2.91 -13.46
N SER A 120 1.33 1.97 -14.08
CA SER A 120 0.75 0.83 -14.78
C SER A 120 0.31 -0.28 -13.82
N ILE A 121 -0.78 -0.93 -14.18
CA ILE A 121 -1.23 -2.16 -13.52
C ILE A 121 -0.14 -3.22 -13.52
N LYS A 122 -0.08 -4.03 -12.48
CA LYS A 122 0.78 -5.21 -12.36
C LYS A 122 -0.09 -6.45 -12.23
N VAL A 123 0.41 -7.52 -12.83
CA VAL A 123 -0.22 -8.84 -12.81
C VAL A 123 0.73 -9.78 -12.10
N THR A 124 0.24 -10.49 -11.10
CA THR A 124 0.99 -11.55 -10.42
C THR A 124 0.20 -12.84 -10.48
N THR A 125 0.89 -13.98 -10.61
CA THR A 125 0.26 -15.29 -10.72
C THR A 125 0.65 -16.18 -9.55
N GLY A 126 -0.19 -17.16 -9.28
CA GLY A 126 0.00 -18.15 -8.23
C GLY A 126 -1.18 -19.11 -8.22
N ASN A 127 -1.43 -19.71 -7.06
CA ASN A 127 -2.51 -20.66 -6.85
C ASN A 127 -3.14 -20.50 -5.46
N ILE A 128 -4.24 -21.21 -5.25
CA ILE A 128 -4.94 -21.28 -3.97
C ILE A 128 -4.28 -22.36 -3.09
N ASN A 129 -3.63 -21.92 -2.02
CA ASN A 129 -2.94 -22.79 -1.07
C ASN A 129 -3.87 -23.33 0.04
N SER A 130 -4.90 -22.55 0.41
CA SER A 130 -5.87 -22.93 1.43
C SER A 130 -7.24 -22.34 1.13
N LEU A 131 -8.27 -23.12 1.47
CA LEU A 131 -9.68 -22.72 1.44
C LEU A 131 -10.12 -22.07 2.76
N VAL A 132 -9.21 -21.66 3.62
CA VAL A 132 -9.52 -20.86 4.82
C VAL A 132 -8.37 -19.89 5.08
N GLY A 133 -8.68 -18.80 5.77
CA GLY A 133 -7.68 -17.88 6.30
C GLY A 133 -7.03 -18.37 7.59
N MET A 134 -6.38 -17.43 8.29
CA MET A 134 -5.89 -17.64 9.65
C MET A 134 -7.01 -18.14 10.57
N ASP A 135 -6.67 -18.99 11.54
CA ASP A 135 -7.60 -19.52 12.54
C ASP A 135 -8.85 -20.20 11.93
N ASN A 136 -8.70 -20.77 10.73
CA ASN A 136 -9.78 -21.35 9.94
C ASN A 136 -10.91 -20.37 9.57
N ASP A 137 -10.60 -19.07 9.44
CA ASP A 137 -11.57 -18.07 9.01
C ASP A 137 -12.03 -18.36 7.57
N THR A 138 -13.28 -18.81 7.46
CA THR A 138 -13.90 -19.26 6.21
C THR A 138 -14.21 -18.13 5.23
N ARG A 139 -13.99 -16.87 5.62
CA ARG A 139 -14.15 -15.69 4.75
C ARG A 139 -12.99 -15.51 3.78
N TYR A 140 -11.85 -16.15 4.03
CA TYR A 140 -10.62 -15.94 3.27
C TYR A 140 -10.15 -17.17 2.50
N LEU A 141 -9.32 -16.92 1.49
CA LEU A 141 -8.45 -17.89 0.83
C LEU A 141 -7.00 -17.54 1.17
N GLN A 142 -6.17 -18.55 1.35
CA GLN A 142 -4.72 -18.36 1.31
C GLN A 142 -4.23 -18.58 -0.12
N VAL A 143 -3.42 -17.65 -0.61
CA VAL A 143 -2.90 -17.65 -1.98
C VAL A 143 -1.38 -17.53 -1.98
N SER A 144 -0.73 -18.15 -2.97
CA SER A 144 0.72 -18.04 -3.17
C SER A 144 1.11 -16.79 -3.97
N THR A 145 0.16 -16.17 -4.67
CA THR A 145 0.38 -15.00 -5.50
C THR A 145 1.01 -13.86 -4.70
N PRO A 146 2.14 -13.26 -5.14
CA PRO A 146 2.74 -12.13 -4.45
C PRO A 146 1.80 -10.94 -4.37
N LEU A 147 1.44 -10.54 -3.14
CA LEU A 147 0.68 -9.32 -2.85
C LEU A 147 1.55 -8.30 -2.10
N GLN A 148 1.41 -7.03 -2.46
CA GLN A 148 2.17 -5.91 -1.89
C GLN A 148 1.22 -4.74 -1.58
N PRO A 149 1.63 -3.76 -0.75
CA PRO A 149 0.89 -2.53 -0.60
C PRO A 149 0.53 -1.90 -1.96
N GLY A 150 -0.74 -1.52 -2.12
CA GLY A 150 -1.34 -1.07 -3.38
C GLY A 150 -2.14 -2.15 -4.13
N ASN A 151 -1.89 -3.45 -3.90
CA ASN A 151 -2.76 -4.53 -4.40
C ASN A 151 -4.03 -4.70 -3.56
N SER A 152 -4.09 -4.13 -2.35
CA SER A 152 -5.31 -4.16 -1.52
C SER A 152 -6.51 -3.66 -2.30
N GLY A 153 -7.57 -4.46 -2.32
CA GLY A 153 -8.83 -4.19 -3.00
C GLY A 153 -8.87 -4.65 -4.45
N GLY A 154 -7.75 -5.16 -4.98
CA GLY A 154 -7.67 -5.71 -6.33
C GLY A 154 -8.35 -7.07 -6.48
N PRO A 155 -8.77 -7.44 -7.70
CA PRO A 155 -9.39 -8.73 -7.93
C PRO A 155 -8.33 -9.84 -7.99
N VAL A 156 -8.66 -10.97 -7.40
CA VAL A 156 -8.02 -12.27 -7.63
C VAL A 156 -8.98 -13.08 -8.48
N VAL A 157 -8.54 -13.46 -9.68
CA VAL A 157 -9.37 -14.13 -10.69
C VAL A 157 -8.82 -15.52 -11.02
N ASP A 158 -9.71 -16.43 -11.41
CA ASP A 158 -9.35 -17.72 -11.98
C ASP A 158 -8.96 -17.61 -13.46
N GLN A 159 -8.58 -18.74 -14.06
CA GLN A 159 -8.18 -18.85 -15.47
C GLN A 159 -9.32 -18.59 -16.48
N TRP A 160 -10.56 -18.39 -16.04
CA TRP A 160 -11.71 -18.05 -16.88
C TRP A 160 -12.09 -16.57 -16.78
N GLY A 161 -11.44 -15.81 -15.91
CA GLY A 161 -11.69 -14.39 -15.69
C GLY A 161 -12.85 -14.12 -14.74
N SER A 162 -13.19 -15.08 -13.88
CA SER A 162 -14.14 -14.88 -12.79
C SER A 162 -13.40 -14.58 -11.48
N ILE A 163 -13.93 -13.65 -10.70
CA ILE A 163 -13.34 -13.27 -9.42
C ILE A 163 -13.58 -14.38 -8.39
N VAL A 164 -12.49 -14.91 -7.84
CA VAL A 164 -12.49 -15.86 -6.73
C VAL A 164 -12.24 -15.18 -5.38
N GLY A 165 -11.69 -13.96 -5.39
CA GLY A 165 -11.57 -13.14 -4.19
C GLY A 165 -11.01 -11.74 -4.41
N VAL A 166 -10.83 -11.02 -3.31
CA VAL A 166 -10.29 -9.64 -3.27
C VAL A 166 -9.02 -9.65 -2.43
N SER A 167 -7.89 -9.23 -3.01
CA SER A 167 -6.60 -9.21 -2.32
C SER A 167 -6.63 -8.27 -1.11
N THR A 168 -6.09 -8.73 0.03
CA THR A 168 -5.94 -7.91 1.24
C THR A 168 -4.53 -8.06 1.82
N ALA A 169 -3.81 -6.94 1.96
CA ALA A 169 -2.45 -6.95 2.51
C ALA A 169 -2.45 -7.02 4.07
N VAL A 170 -3.60 -6.81 4.73
CA VAL A 170 -3.68 -6.60 6.18
C VAL A 170 -3.59 -7.91 6.98
N LEU A 171 -4.04 -9.04 6.43
CA LEU A 171 -4.04 -10.31 7.20
C LEU A 171 -2.65 -10.96 7.28
N GLY A 172 -1.84 -10.87 6.22
CA GLY A 172 -0.47 -11.38 6.24
C GLY A 172 0.43 -10.63 7.24
N SER A 173 0.23 -9.32 7.37
CA SER A 173 0.92 -8.51 8.39
C SER A 173 0.44 -8.84 9.80
N LYS A 174 -0.88 -9.04 10.03
CA LYS A 174 -1.41 -9.49 11.33
C LYS A 174 -0.89 -10.86 11.77
N PHE A 175 -0.73 -11.82 10.85
CA PHE A 175 -0.11 -13.13 11.15
C PHE A 175 1.33 -12.97 11.65
N THR A 176 2.11 -12.16 10.93
CA THR A 176 3.52 -11.89 11.25
C THR A 176 3.63 -11.10 12.56
N ASP A 177 2.69 -10.19 12.82
CA ASP A 177 2.59 -9.42 14.05
C ASP A 177 2.25 -10.30 15.26
N ALA A 178 1.35 -11.27 15.11
CA ALA A 178 0.88 -12.16 16.18
C ALA A 178 1.85 -13.32 16.47
N THR A 179 2.48 -13.89 15.44
CA THR A 179 3.29 -15.12 15.58
C THR A 179 4.79 -14.88 15.55
N GLY A 180 5.25 -13.72 15.06
CA GLY A 180 6.68 -13.46 14.84
C GLY A 180 7.31 -14.27 13.70
N ILE A 181 6.54 -15.11 13.00
CA ILE A 181 6.98 -15.90 11.86
C ILE A 181 6.65 -15.15 10.57
N ALA A 182 7.67 -14.67 9.86
CA ALA A 182 7.51 -14.13 8.52
C ALA A 182 7.30 -15.29 7.53
N ALA A 183 6.08 -15.77 7.43
CA ALA A 183 5.75 -16.84 6.49
C ALA A 183 5.82 -16.29 5.05
N GLN A 184 6.83 -16.72 4.31
CA GLN A 184 6.98 -16.37 2.89
C GLN A 184 5.83 -17.02 2.09
N ASN A 185 5.28 -16.29 1.12
CA ASN A 185 4.15 -16.75 0.26
C ASN A 185 2.84 -17.05 1.02
N VAL A 186 2.61 -16.39 2.17
CA VAL A 186 1.33 -16.43 2.88
C VAL A 186 0.60 -15.12 2.64
N ASN A 187 -0.20 -15.11 1.57
CA ASN A 187 -1.06 -13.99 1.22
C ASN A 187 -2.53 -14.41 1.35
N PHE A 188 -3.42 -13.45 1.55
CA PHE A 188 -4.85 -13.73 1.73
C PHE A 188 -5.71 -12.93 0.76
N ALA A 189 -6.83 -13.52 0.38
CA ALA A 189 -7.88 -12.88 -0.39
C ALA A 189 -9.24 -13.12 0.27
N ILE A 190 -10.09 -12.10 0.36
CA ILE A 190 -11.48 -12.21 0.81
C ILE A 190 -12.26 -12.95 -0.27
N ARG A 191 -12.99 -14.01 0.06
CA ARG A 191 -13.68 -14.86 -0.92
C ARG A 191 -14.78 -14.13 -1.67
N SER A 192 -14.99 -14.52 -2.93
CA SER A 192 -16.06 -13.99 -3.78
C SER A 192 -17.46 -14.09 -3.16
N ASN A 193 -17.76 -15.14 -2.37
CA ASN A 193 -19.06 -15.26 -1.71
C ASN A 193 -19.28 -14.21 -0.60
N VAL A 194 -18.21 -13.75 0.06
CA VAL A 194 -18.28 -12.64 1.03
C VAL A 194 -18.56 -11.32 0.30
N VAL A 195 -17.95 -11.12 -0.87
CA VAL A 195 -18.22 -9.98 -1.75
C VAL A 195 -19.65 -9.99 -2.25
N GLU A 196 -20.14 -11.16 -2.70
CA GLU A 196 -21.53 -11.34 -3.15
C GLU A 196 -22.53 -10.96 -2.04
N LEU A 197 -22.35 -11.48 -0.82
CA LEU A 197 -23.22 -11.14 0.31
C LEU A 197 -23.19 -9.65 0.64
N PHE A 198 -22.01 -9.03 0.59
CA PHE A 198 -21.86 -7.58 0.78
C PHE A 198 -22.63 -6.79 -0.28
N LEU A 199 -22.45 -7.10 -1.57
CA LEU A 199 -23.13 -6.41 -2.66
C LEU A 199 -24.65 -6.59 -2.60
N GLN A 200 -25.12 -7.80 -2.30
CA GLN A 200 -26.54 -8.09 -2.08
C GLN A 200 -27.13 -7.28 -0.91
N SER A 201 -26.41 -7.19 0.22
CA SER A 201 -26.86 -6.41 1.38
C SER A 201 -27.00 -4.91 1.10
N ARG A 202 -26.31 -4.41 0.07
CA ARG A 202 -26.33 -3.02 -0.38
C ARG A 202 -27.19 -2.79 -1.62
N ASN A 203 -27.88 -3.84 -2.11
CA ASN A 203 -28.68 -3.81 -3.33
C ASN A 203 -27.87 -3.37 -4.58
N ILE A 204 -26.59 -3.72 -4.62
CA ILE A 204 -25.69 -3.45 -5.75
C ILE A 204 -25.75 -4.66 -6.68
N GLN A 205 -26.05 -4.42 -7.95
CA GLN A 205 -26.09 -5.48 -8.97
C GLN A 205 -24.68 -5.95 -9.32
N PHE A 206 -24.52 -7.20 -9.72
CA PHE A 206 -23.25 -7.76 -10.18
C PHE A 206 -23.52 -8.97 -11.06
N ASP A 207 -22.56 -9.28 -11.92
CA ASP A 207 -22.62 -10.47 -12.76
C ASP A 207 -21.92 -11.65 -12.09
N THR A 208 -22.32 -12.86 -12.47
CA THR A 208 -21.70 -14.09 -12.00
C THR A 208 -21.36 -15.01 -13.14
N ALA A 209 -20.23 -15.69 -13.05
CA ALA A 209 -19.82 -16.69 -14.03
C ALA A 209 -18.99 -17.78 -13.35
N ASP A 210 -19.40 -19.03 -13.52
CA ASP A 210 -18.65 -20.20 -13.08
C ASP A 210 -17.95 -20.84 -14.29
N PRO A 211 -16.79 -21.49 -14.10
CA PRO A 211 -16.12 -22.23 -15.16
C PRO A 211 -17.07 -23.29 -15.76
N ALA A 212 -17.32 -23.23 -17.07
CA ALA A 212 -18.04 -24.32 -17.73
C ALA A 212 -17.12 -25.53 -17.88
N HIS A 213 -17.70 -26.73 -17.92
CA HIS A 213 -16.95 -27.99 -17.97
C HIS A 213 -16.01 -28.09 -19.18
N ASP A 214 -16.38 -27.47 -20.31
CA ASP A 214 -15.66 -27.54 -21.58
C ASP A 214 -14.84 -26.27 -21.89
N ASP A 215 -14.87 -25.26 -21.01
CA ASP A 215 -14.16 -24.01 -21.25
C ASP A 215 -12.66 -24.22 -21.06
N LYS A 216 -11.89 -23.90 -22.11
CA LYS A 216 -10.43 -23.92 -22.02
C LYS A 216 -9.95 -22.77 -21.13
N PRO A 217 -9.02 -23.02 -20.19
CA PRO A 217 -8.43 -21.95 -19.40
C PRO A 217 -7.68 -20.97 -20.31
N LEU A 218 -7.80 -19.68 -20.01
CA LEU A 218 -7.07 -18.63 -20.71
C LEU A 218 -5.60 -18.64 -20.29
N SER A 219 -4.72 -18.26 -21.22
CA SER A 219 -3.34 -17.91 -20.84
C SER A 219 -3.36 -16.67 -19.95
N THR A 220 -2.33 -16.45 -19.13
CA THR A 220 -2.22 -15.24 -18.30
C THR A 220 -2.29 -13.95 -19.13
N ALA A 221 -1.78 -13.98 -20.37
CA ALA A 221 -1.83 -12.83 -21.26
C ALA A 221 -3.27 -12.55 -21.71
N ASP A 222 -3.98 -13.56 -22.23
CA ASP A 222 -5.37 -13.42 -22.69
C ASP A 222 -6.31 -13.06 -21.53
N LEU A 223 -6.06 -13.63 -20.35
CA LEU A 223 -6.75 -13.31 -19.11
C LEU A 223 -6.54 -11.84 -18.72
N SER A 224 -5.33 -11.31 -18.92
CA SER A 224 -5.01 -9.92 -18.64
C SER A 224 -5.70 -8.96 -19.61
N ASP A 225 -5.75 -9.30 -20.90
CA ASP A 225 -6.49 -8.51 -21.90
C ASP A 225 -7.98 -8.39 -21.53
N LYS A 226 -8.55 -9.45 -20.94
CA LYS A 226 -9.93 -9.46 -20.42
C LYS A 226 -10.09 -8.68 -19.11
N ALA A 227 -9.18 -8.87 -18.15
CA ALA A 227 -9.35 -8.38 -16.79
C ALA A 227 -8.90 -6.92 -16.58
N VAL A 228 -7.73 -6.54 -17.13
CA VAL A 228 -7.11 -5.22 -16.92
C VAL A 228 -8.07 -4.05 -17.18
N PRO A 229 -8.91 -4.05 -18.23
CA PRO A 229 -9.83 -2.93 -18.50
C PRO A 229 -10.87 -2.67 -17.39
N ALA A 230 -11.14 -3.66 -16.54
CA ALA A 230 -12.07 -3.57 -15.42
C ALA A 230 -11.40 -3.14 -14.09
N VAL A 231 -10.07 -3.09 -14.03
CA VAL A 231 -9.31 -2.83 -12.80
C VAL A 231 -8.81 -1.40 -12.79
N VAL A 232 -9.00 -0.72 -11.66
CA VAL A 232 -8.72 0.69 -11.52
C VAL A 232 -7.91 0.98 -10.26
N GLN A 233 -7.13 2.05 -10.32
CA GLN A 233 -6.51 2.60 -9.14
C GLN A 233 -7.53 3.40 -8.33
N VAL A 234 -7.53 3.21 -7.02
CA VAL A 234 -8.35 3.96 -6.07
C VAL A 234 -7.45 4.88 -5.26
N LEU A 235 -7.74 6.18 -5.28
CA LEU A 235 -7.06 7.19 -4.48
C LEU A 235 -8.01 7.71 -3.41
N CYS A 236 -7.55 7.66 -2.17
CA CYS A 236 -8.20 8.28 -1.03
C CYS A 236 -7.63 9.68 -0.83
N HIS A 237 -8.50 10.67 -0.77
CA HIS A 237 -8.12 12.03 -0.42
C HIS A 237 -8.64 12.34 0.99
N GLY A 238 -7.78 12.87 1.84
CA GLY A 238 -8.14 13.38 3.16
C GLY A 238 -7.99 14.89 3.23
N ALA A 239 -8.51 15.51 4.29
CA ALA A 239 -8.11 16.88 4.62
C ALA A 239 -6.59 16.90 4.88
N PRO A 240 -5.84 17.92 4.43
CA PRO A 240 -4.49 18.13 4.95
C PRO A 240 -4.62 18.24 6.46
N ALA A 241 -3.68 17.63 7.21
CA ALA A 241 -3.52 18.00 8.60
C ALA A 241 -3.40 19.52 8.63
N THR A 242 -4.41 20.21 9.17
CA THR A 242 -4.44 21.66 9.21
C THR A 242 -3.16 22.11 9.90
N VAL A 243 -2.26 22.69 9.11
CA VAL A 243 -1.14 23.46 9.61
C VAL A 243 -1.79 24.64 10.31
N ALA A 244 -1.95 24.55 11.63
CA ALA A 244 -2.34 25.68 12.42
C ALA A 244 -1.21 26.70 12.30
N ASP A 245 -1.53 27.85 11.70
CA ASP A 245 -0.65 29.00 11.59
C ASP A 245 0.00 29.28 12.94
N THR A 246 1.34 29.26 12.95
CA THR A 246 2.13 29.73 14.08
C THR A 246 2.08 31.25 14.10
N GLU A 247 0.95 31.81 14.52
CA GLU A 247 0.99 33.07 15.25
C GLU A 247 1.86 32.82 16.49
N THR A 248 2.71 33.78 16.83
CA THR A 248 3.55 33.69 18.03
C THR A 248 2.70 34.15 19.22
N PRO A 249 2.51 33.34 20.28
CA PRO A 249 2.24 33.94 21.57
C PRO A 249 3.16 33.39 22.65
N THR A 250 3.85 34.34 23.27
CA THR A 250 4.27 34.32 24.66
C THR A 250 3.35 33.49 25.57
N LYS A 251 3.96 32.46 26.14
CA LYS A 251 3.67 31.78 27.42
C LYS A 251 2.37 32.20 28.12
N PRO A 252 1.35 31.33 28.13
CA PRO A 252 0.34 31.32 29.18
C PRO A 252 0.70 30.28 30.25
N THR A 253 0.63 30.74 31.49
CA THR A 253 0.74 29.99 32.73
C THR A 253 -0.23 28.81 32.77
N MET A 254 0.29 27.64 33.15
CA MET A 254 -0.48 26.40 33.35
C MET A 254 -1.58 26.60 34.39
N SER A 255 -2.79 26.13 34.08
CA SER A 255 -3.68 25.54 35.07
C SER A 255 -4.68 24.57 34.44
N SER A 256 -4.74 23.38 35.05
CA SER A 256 -5.88 22.47 35.16
C SER A 256 -6.31 21.61 33.95
N THR A 257 -5.81 20.37 33.99
CA THR A 257 -6.59 19.11 33.92
C THR A 257 -7.18 18.68 32.58
N MET A 258 -6.36 18.02 31.76
CA MET A 258 -6.80 16.94 30.86
C MET A 258 -5.87 15.74 31.00
N PRO A 259 -6.34 14.48 30.81
CA PRO A 259 -5.49 13.30 30.94
C PRO A 259 -4.43 13.30 29.85
N ARG A 260 -3.17 13.27 30.28
CA ARG A 260 -1.98 13.17 29.43
C ARG A 260 -2.09 11.90 28.55
N PRO A 261 -1.94 11.96 27.22
CA PRO A 261 -1.71 10.75 26.46
C PRO A 261 -0.40 10.15 26.94
N SER A 262 -0.41 8.86 27.28
CA SER A 262 0.79 8.11 27.64
C SER A 262 1.83 8.29 26.54
N PHE A 263 2.92 9.00 26.83
CA PHE A 263 4.06 9.09 25.93
C PHE A 263 4.50 7.66 25.57
N ARG A 264 4.47 7.32 24.29
CA ARG A 264 5.02 6.05 23.82
C ARG A 264 6.53 6.13 24.03
N SER A 265 7.05 5.26 24.89
CA SER A 265 8.48 5.20 25.15
C SER A 265 9.18 4.46 24.03
N PHE A 266 10.32 4.99 23.59
CA PHE A 266 11.20 4.34 22.64
C PHE A 266 12.51 4.00 23.34
N THR A 267 13.13 2.92 22.89
CA THR A 267 14.39 2.41 23.41
C THR A 267 15.43 2.49 22.30
N PRO A 268 16.46 3.33 22.45
CA PRO A 268 17.50 3.46 21.45
C PRO A 268 18.43 2.25 21.47
N ALA A 269 18.84 1.81 20.28
CA ALA A 269 19.86 0.81 20.03
C ALA A 269 20.95 1.44 19.16
N ASN A 270 22.02 1.91 19.82
CA ASN A 270 23.19 2.49 19.18
C ASN A 270 23.92 1.47 18.30
N SER A 271 24.35 1.90 17.11
CA SER A 271 25.07 1.06 16.14
C SER A 271 24.22 -0.08 15.57
N TYR A 272 22.90 0.11 15.53
CA TYR A 272 21.96 -0.80 14.94
C TYR A 272 21.04 -0.08 13.95
N ASP A 273 20.65 -0.83 12.93
CA ASP A 273 19.61 -0.50 11.97
C ASP A 273 18.43 -1.44 12.19
N VAL A 274 17.21 -0.95 12.02
CA VAL A 274 16.01 -1.78 12.03
C VAL A 274 15.83 -2.29 10.61
N MET A 275 15.89 -3.60 10.40
CA MET A 275 15.57 -4.16 9.09
C MET A 275 14.08 -4.06 8.82
N GLY A 276 13.73 -3.63 7.62
CA GLY A 276 12.35 -3.50 7.20
C GLY A 276 12.21 -2.48 6.09
N PHE A 277 10.96 -2.18 5.77
CA PHE A 277 10.63 -1.13 4.81
C PHE A 277 10.39 0.19 5.54
N ASP A 278 10.96 1.26 5.00
CA ASP A 278 10.78 2.61 5.50
C ASP A 278 9.54 3.20 4.84
N TYR A 279 8.46 3.39 5.60
CA TYR A 279 7.26 4.01 5.02
C TYR A 279 7.43 5.52 4.83
N ALA A 280 8.41 6.13 5.53
CA ALA A 280 8.80 7.51 5.31
C ALA A 280 10.31 7.70 5.54
N THR A 281 10.91 8.63 4.81
CA THR A 281 12.30 9.06 4.99
C THR A 281 12.38 10.57 5.15
N LEU A 282 12.86 11.03 6.30
CA LEU A 282 13.14 12.44 6.55
C LEU A 282 14.62 12.72 6.27
N LYS A 283 14.91 13.83 5.61
CA LYS A 283 16.28 14.22 5.23
C LYS A 283 16.69 15.48 5.97
N ASN A 284 17.99 15.59 6.27
CA ASN A 284 18.58 16.74 6.96
C ASN A 284 17.91 17.00 8.32
N VAL A 285 17.52 15.94 9.03
CA VAL A 285 16.96 16.02 10.38
C VAL A 285 17.99 15.56 11.40
N SER A 286 17.85 15.99 12.64
CA SER A 286 18.60 15.49 13.79
C SER A 286 18.02 14.15 14.30
N GLU A 287 18.80 13.45 15.13
CA GLU A 287 18.38 12.21 15.79
C GLU A 287 17.13 12.44 16.66
N VAL A 288 17.04 13.60 17.32
CA VAL A 288 15.90 13.98 18.18
C VAL A 288 14.65 14.26 17.35
N GLU A 289 14.78 14.98 16.23
CA GLU A 289 13.66 15.22 15.30
C GLU A 289 13.16 13.92 14.68
N CYS A 290 14.06 12.99 14.40
CA CYS A 290 13.72 11.65 13.92
C CYS A 290 12.83 10.90 14.92
N GLU A 291 13.21 10.89 16.19
CA GLU A 291 12.43 10.22 17.23
C GLU A 291 11.09 10.93 17.51
N ASN A 292 11.09 12.25 17.57
CA ASN A 292 9.87 13.05 17.75
C ASN A 292 8.86 12.82 16.62
N ALA A 293 9.33 12.74 15.37
CA ALA A 293 8.48 12.43 14.23
C ALA A 293 7.82 11.06 14.38
N CYS A 294 8.55 10.07 14.89
CA CYS A 294 8.00 8.74 15.16
C CYS A 294 7.02 8.73 16.34
N GLN A 295 7.31 9.45 17.43
CA GLN A 295 6.41 9.55 18.57
C GLN A 295 5.06 10.16 18.18
N GLY A 296 5.09 11.17 17.30
CA GLY A 296 3.91 11.88 16.77
C GLY A 296 3.07 11.07 15.76
N ASP A 297 3.59 9.97 15.24
CA ASP A 297 2.89 9.14 14.24
C ASP A 297 2.43 7.83 14.88
N LEU A 298 1.12 7.59 14.88
CA LEU A 298 0.52 6.37 15.44
C LEU A 298 1.03 5.09 14.76
N SER A 299 1.37 5.18 13.48
CA SER A 299 1.86 4.09 12.65
C SER A 299 3.33 3.76 12.91
N CYS A 300 4.10 4.70 13.47
CA CYS A 300 5.54 4.52 13.67
C CYS A 300 5.84 3.62 14.88
N LYS A 301 6.45 2.47 14.61
CA LYS A 301 6.88 1.51 15.63
C LYS A 301 8.39 1.51 15.86
N ALA A 302 9.17 1.98 14.89
CA ALA A 302 10.59 2.22 15.06
C ALA A 302 11.15 3.24 14.06
N THR A 303 12.37 3.66 14.33
CA THR A 303 13.18 4.48 13.44
C THR A 303 14.54 3.88 13.20
N THR A 304 15.17 4.31 12.10
CA THR A 304 16.62 4.23 11.94
C THR A 304 17.14 5.59 11.53
N TYR A 305 18.04 6.15 12.33
CA TYR A 305 18.71 7.40 12.03
C TYR A 305 20.15 7.12 11.55
N ASN A 306 20.50 7.59 10.36
CA ASN A 306 21.85 7.52 9.82
C ASN A 306 22.66 8.76 10.24
N ARG A 307 23.67 8.57 11.09
CA ARG A 307 24.50 9.65 11.67
C ARG A 307 25.34 10.39 10.64
N LYS A 308 25.71 9.73 9.54
CA LYS A 308 26.59 10.30 8.52
C LYS A 308 25.82 11.08 7.46
N ALA A 309 24.63 10.61 7.11
CA ALA A 309 23.79 11.19 6.07
C ALA A 309 22.72 12.15 6.62
N HIS A 310 22.49 12.17 7.93
CA HIS A 310 21.41 12.93 8.58
C HIS A 310 20.02 12.56 8.02
N PHE A 311 19.83 11.26 7.74
CA PHE A 311 18.56 10.72 7.25
C PHE A 311 17.89 9.92 8.37
N CYS A 312 16.59 10.11 8.51
CA CYS A 312 15.74 9.35 9.40
C CYS A 312 14.79 8.49 8.58
N PHE A 313 14.71 7.22 8.92
CA PHE A 313 13.86 6.24 8.30
C PHE A 313 12.79 5.80 9.30
N LEU A 314 11.53 6.16 9.06
CA LEU A 314 10.39 5.79 9.91
C LEU A 314 9.81 4.45 9.45
N LYS A 315 9.51 3.57 10.42
CA LYS A 315 9.12 2.19 10.17
C LYS A 315 7.88 1.82 10.97
N SER A 316 6.96 1.13 10.32
CA SER A 316 5.69 0.70 10.91
C SER A 316 5.80 -0.67 11.60
N ASP A 317 6.99 -1.24 11.56
CA ASP A 317 7.39 -2.50 12.17
C ASP A 317 8.80 -2.40 12.74
N ALA A 318 9.13 -3.31 13.66
CA ALA A 318 10.44 -3.41 14.28
C ALA A 318 10.61 -4.84 14.78
N LYS A 319 11.37 -5.66 14.05
CA LYS A 319 11.51 -7.10 14.35
C LYS A 319 12.95 -7.56 14.37
N ILE A 320 13.79 -7.06 13.45
CA ILE A 320 15.19 -7.45 13.36
C ILE A 320 16.07 -6.20 13.49
N LEU A 321 17.02 -6.24 14.41
CA LEU A 321 18.09 -5.27 14.51
C LEU A 321 19.36 -5.85 13.90
N VAL A 322 20.00 -5.10 13.01
CA VAL A 322 21.26 -5.50 12.38
C VAL A 322 22.33 -4.49 12.73
N ARG A 323 23.56 -4.96 12.99
CA ARG A 323 24.64 -4.06 13.35
C ARG A 323 24.99 -3.16 12.17
N ASN A 324 24.91 -1.86 12.40
CA ASN A 324 25.34 -0.83 11.47
C ASN A 324 25.92 0.33 12.28
N VAL A 325 27.25 0.50 12.21
CA VAL A 325 27.98 1.50 13.01
C VAL A 325 27.62 2.94 12.69
N ASP A 326 27.03 3.18 11.51
CA ASP A 326 26.62 4.51 11.07
C ASP A 326 25.16 4.82 11.43
N ALA A 327 24.46 3.90 12.10
CA ALA A 327 23.03 3.99 12.39
C ALA A 327 22.69 3.97 13.89
N VAL A 328 21.57 4.59 14.23
CA VAL A 328 20.90 4.46 15.54
C VAL A 328 19.47 4.03 15.28
N ALA A 329 19.10 2.87 15.81
CA ALA A 329 17.73 2.41 15.81
C ALA A 329 17.02 2.96 17.05
N SER A 330 15.75 3.33 16.94
CA SER A 330 14.91 3.62 18.11
C SER A 330 13.62 2.83 17.96
N VAL A 331 13.32 1.93 18.90
CA VAL A 331 12.19 1.00 18.80
C VAL A 331 11.24 1.22 19.96
N GLN A 332 9.92 1.16 19.73
CA GLN A 332 8.95 1.26 20.82
C GLN A 332 9.25 0.22 21.92
N SER A 333 9.23 0.66 23.18
CA SER A 333 9.68 -0.18 24.30
C SER A 333 8.87 -1.47 24.47
N ASN A 334 7.59 -1.48 24.10
CA ASN A 334 6.75 -2.69 24.12
C ASN A 334 7.15 -3.74 23.07
N LEU A 335 7.97 -3.39 22.07
CA LEU A 335 8.47 -4.32 21.05
C LEU A 335 9.87 -4.86 21.37
N THR A 336 10.59 -4.25 22.31
CA THR A 336 12.00 -4.60 22.63
C THR A 336 12.20 -6.06 23.02
N GLY A 337 11.24 -6.68 23.72
CA GLY A 337 11.28 -8.09 24.09
C GLY A 337 11.12 -9.08 22.92
N SER A 338 10.74 -8.60 21.73
CA SER A 338 10.51 -9.41 20.52
C SER A 338 11.55 -9.14 19.41
N LEU A 339 12.57 -8.34 19.69
CA LEU A 339 13.61 -7.98 18.73
C LEU A 339 14.63 -9.11 18.56
N ILE A 340 14.88 -9.48 17.31
CA ILE A 340 15.93 -10.42 16.91
C ILE A 340 17.16 -9.61 16.56
N PHE A 341 18.28 -9.88 17.21
CA PHE A 341 19.57 -9.30 16.85
C PHE A 341 20.23 -10.20 15.81
N SER A 342 20.32 -9.73 14.57
CA SER A 342 21.05 -10.45 13.52
C SER A 342 22.54 -10.46 13.84
N THR A 343 23.22 -11.57 13.50
CA THR A 343 24.68 -11.62 13.58
C THR A 343 25.34 -10.80 12.48
N PHE A 344 24.58 -10.44 11.45
CA PHE A 344 25.11 -9.69 10.33
C PHE A 344 25.55 -8.29 10.74
N VAL A 345 26.63 -7.84 10.11
CA VAL A 345 27.09 -6.46 10.12
C VAL A 345 26.92 -5.90 8.71
N ILE A 346 26.09 -4.87 8.57
CA ILE A 346 25.89 -4.17 7.29
C ILE A 346 26.83 -2.99 7.20
N ARG A 347 27.50 -2.87 6.06
CA ARG A 347 28.42 -1.78 5.73
C ARG A 347 28.04 -1.19 4.38
N SER A 348 27.40 -0.02 4.40
CA SER A 348 27.05 0.70 3.18
C SER A 348 28.26 1.36 2.52
N GLY A 349 28.29 1.36 1.19
CA GLY A 349 29.41 1.89 0.42
C GLY A 349 30.69 1.06 0.54
N ARG A 350 30.54 -0.24 0.84
CA ARG A 350 31.63 -1.20 0.98
C ARG A 350 31.35 -2.42 0.11
N ASP A 351 32.41 -3.04 -0.34
CA ASP A 351 32.38 -4.33 -1.03
C ASP A 351 33.51 -5.20 -0.47
N MET A 352 33.40 -6.50 -0.66
CA MET A 352 34.39 -7.46 -0.23
C MET A 352 34.83 -8.27 -1.44
N ALA A 353 36.13 -8.29 -1.71
CA ALA A 353 36.65 -8.97 -2.89
C ALA A 353 36.71 -10.49 -2.71
N GLY A 354 36.32 -11.24 -3.76
CA GLY A 354 36.47 -12.69 -3.82
C GLY A 354 35.35 -13.47 -3.13
N GLY A 355 35.42 -14.80 -3.25
CA GLY A 355 34.46 -15.73 -2.62
C GLY A 355 33.07 -15.75 -3.26
N ASP A 356 32.84 -15.02 -4.36
CA ASP A 356 31.57 -15.00 -5.09
C ASP A 356 31.24 -16.39 -5.64
N TYR A 357 30.14 -16.98 -5.17
CA TYR A 357 29.71 -18.32 -5.62
C TYR A 357 28.30 -18.32 -6.20
N SER A 358 27.50 -17.29 -5.92
CA SER A 358 26.15 -17.14 -6.48
C SER A 358 25.83 -15.68 -6.79
N ARG A 359 25.10 -15.47 -7.88
CA ARG A 359 24.65 -14.15 -8.33
C ARG A 359 23.14 -14.19 -8.57
N ILE A 360 22.41 -13.39 -7.82
CA ILE A 360 20.96 -13.23 -7.96
C ILE A 360 20.71 -11.88 -8.64
N ARG A 361 20.06 -11.90 -9.81
CA ARG A 361 19.70 -10.69 -10.56
C ARG A 361 18.25 -10.29 -10.28
N ASN A 362 17.90 -9.04 -10.58
CA ASN A 362 16.55 -8.48 -10.38
C ASN A 362 16.03 -8.70 -8.95
N THR A 363 16.93 -8.57 -7.98
CA THR A 363 16.67 -8.78 -6.56
C THR A 363 16.79 -7.47 -5.80
N ASN A 364 16.36 -7.45 -4.55
CA ASN A 364 16.52 -6.30 -3.67
C ASN A 364 17.43 -6.63 -2.47
N PHE A 365 17.80 -5.62 -1.69
CA PHE A 365 18.70 -5.78 -0.55
C PHE A 365 18.19 -6.81 0.46
N ILE A 366 16.90 -6.80 0.77
CA ILE A 366 16.28 -7.71 1.75
C ILE A 366 16.30 -9.15 1.24
N ALA A 367 15.96 -9.37 -0.03
CA ALA A 367 16.05 -10.68 -0.67
C ALA A 367 17.51 -11.17 -0.75
N CYS A 368 18.47 -10.26 -0.94
CA CYS A 368 19.90 -10.58 -0.92
C CYS A 368 20.38 -11.03 0.48
N TYR A 369 19.99 -10.28 1.52
CA TYR A 369 20.22 -10.66 2.90
C TYR A 369 19.60 -12.01 3.23
N ALA A 370 18.32 -12.19 2.92
CA ALA A 370 17.58 -13.41 3.24
C ALA A 370 18.19 -14.62 2.55
N ALA A 371 18.59 -14.49 1.28
CA ALA A 371 19.28 -15.55 0.55
C ALA A 371 20.60 -15.95 1.24
N CYS A 372 21.36 -14.99 1.77
CA CYS A 372 22.58 -15.29 2.53
C CYS A 372 22.32 -15.83 3.94
N GLU A 373 21.24 -15.40 4.58
CA GLU A 373 20.89 -15.85 5.93
C GLU A 373 20.57 -17.36 5.95
N VAL A 374 19.78 -17.82 4.98
CA VAL A 374 19.34 -19.22 4.88
C VAL A 374 20.34 -20.15 4.21
N ASP A 375 21.32 -19.61 3.48
CA ASP A 375 22.36 -20.39 2.83
C ASP A 375 23.55 -20.59 3.79
N TYR A 376 23.76 -21.84 4.22
CA TYR A 376 24.83 -22.23 5.15
C TYR A 376 26.24 -22.01 4.60
N GLN A 377 26.40 -21.94 3.27
CA GLN A 377 27.68 -21.63 2.64
C GLN A 377 27.96 -20.13 2.64
N CYS A 378 26.92 -19.29 2.79
CA CYS A 378 27.07 -17.86 2.76
C CYS A 378 27.74 -17.33 4.03
N ARG A 379 28.83 -16.60 3.84
CA ARG A 379 29.56 -15.87 4.89
C ARG A 379 29.38 -14.36 4.75
N ALA A 380 29.07 -13.89 3.55
CA ALA A 380 28.82 -12.49 3.26
C ALA A 380 28.00 -12.32 1.98
N PHE A 381 27.44 -11.14 1.75
CA PHE A 381 26.85 -10.77 0.47
C PHE A 381 27.20 -9.34 0.09
N ALA A 382 27.24 -9.04 -1.21
CA ALA A 382 27.33 -7.68 -1.72
C ALA A 382 26.11 -7.38 -2.59
N TYR A 383 25.29 -6.42 -2.16
CA TYR A 383 24.14 -5.94 -2.93
C TYR A 383 24.50 -4.67 -3.71
N VAL A 384 24.41 -4.74 -5.03
CA VAL A 384 24.73 -3.63 -5.94
C VAL A 384 23.43 -2.89 -6.29
N ARG A 385 23.18 -1.75 -5.63
CA ARG A 385 21.92 -0.99 -5.73
C ARG A 385 21.54 -0.62 -7.15
N LYS A 386 22.47 -0.07 -7.93
CA LYS A 386 22.18 0.38 -9.31
C LYS A 386 21.82 -0.75 -10.27
N LYS A 387 22.23 -1.98 -9.96
CA LYS A 387 22.02 -3.14 -10.82
C LYS A 387 20.91 -4.07 -10.31
N ASN A 388 20.42 -3.87 -9.09
CA ASN A 388 19.51 -4.80 -8.41
C ASN A 388 20.09 -6.23 -8.40
N GLU A 389 21.38 -6.33 -8.06
CA GLU A 389 22.12 -7.60 -8.07
C GLU A 389 22.69 -7.93 -6.71
N CYS A 390 22.50 -9.17 -6.28
CA CYS A 390 23.11 -9.74 -5.10
C CYS A 390 24.24 -10.70 -5.50
N TRP A 391 25.36 -10.58 -4.81
CA TRP A 391 26.50 -11.47 -4.95
C TRP A 391 26.77 -12.15 -3.61
N LEU A 392 26.40 -13.43 -3.50
CA LEU A 392 26.64 -14.24 -2.30
C LEU A 392 28.08 -14.73 -2.29
N LYS A 393 28.69 -14.66 -1.11
CA LYS A 393 30.11 -14.94 -0.89
C LYS A 393 30.29 -15.98 0.21
N ASN A 394 31.12 -16.99 -0.06
CA ASN A 394 31.38 -18.10 0.87
C ASN A 394 32.71 -17.97 1.64
N GLN A 395 33.45 -16.89 1.41
CA GLN A 395 34.71 -16.58 2.06
C GLN A 395 34.71 -15.12 2.53
N ILE A 396 35.36 -14.84 3.65
CA ILE A 396 35.58 -13.47 4.14
C ILE A 396 36.92 -12.98 3.59
N GLY A 397 36.86 -11.94 2.76
CA GLY A 397 38.01 -11.32 2.10
C GLY A 397 38.28 -9.89 2.57
N TYR A 398 39.14 -9.19 1.83
CA TYR A 398 39.46 -7.79 2.10
C TYR A 398 38.28 -6.88 1.75
N VAL A 399 37.89 -6.01 2.69
CA VAL A 399 36.81 -5.03 2.51
C VAL A 399 37.37 -3.72 1.98
N SER A 400 36.86 -3.26 0.84
CA SER A 400 37.25 -2.02 0.20
C SER A 400 36.07 -1.06 0.06
N THR A 401 36.36 0.21 -0.24
CA THR A 401 35.34 1.22 -0.47
C THR A 401 34.74 1.08 -1.87
N LYS A 402 33.40 1.00 -1.94
CA LYS A 402 32.70 0.89 -3.21
C LYS A 402 31.32 1.52 -3.11
N SER A 403 31.19 2.71 -3.69
CA SER A 403 29.93 3.45 -3.65
C SER A 403 28.82 2.68 -4.38
N GLY A 404 27.60 2.71 -3.82
CA GLY A 404 26.45 2.02 -4.40
C GLY A 404 26.38 0.52 -4.13
N VAL A 405 27.26 -0.01 -3.28
CA VAL A 405 27.24 -1.40 -2.81
C VAL A 405 27.00 -1.43 -1.32
N ASP A 406 26.10 -2.31 -0.87
CA ASP A 406 25.86 -2.61 0.52
C ASP A 406 26.39 -4.02 0.82
N LEU A 407 27.38 -4.11 1.71
CA LEU A 407 28.03 -5.35 2.11
C LEU A 407 27.42 -5.85 3.42
N GLY A 408 26.92 -7.08 3.44
CA GLY A 408 26.57 -7.78 4.67
C GLY A 408 27.61 -8.84 5.01
N LEU A 409 28.08 -8.88 6.25
CA LEU A 409 29.03 -9.87 6.77
C LEU A 409 28.33 -10.66 7.88
N LYS A 410 28.28 -12.00 7.78
CA LYS A 410 27.55 -12.87 8.73
C LYS A 410 28.27 -13.03 10.07
#